data_AF-A0A4U1C9A3-F1
#
_entry.id   AF-A0A4U1C9A3-F1
#
_cell.length_a   1.000
_cell.length_b   1.000
_cell.length_c   1.000
_cell.angle_alpha   90.00
_cell.angle_beta   90.00
_cell.angle_gamma   90.00
#
_symmetry.space_group_name_H-M   'P 1'
#
loop_
_entity.id
_entity.type
_entity.pdbx_description
1 polymer ?
#
loop_
_entity_poly.entity_id
_entity_poly.type
_entity_poly.pdbx_seq_one_letter_code
_entity_poly.pdbx_strand_id
1 'polypeptide(L)'
;MAFSKEERELNKILLIATLNYLLEYHSQDMVFDDFSPSKQWYLQELKQAELDIKNSRSQRIKRRLDLHISLLKSRFDQGYNNYIKEKTNYDIDIFEKFKNDVLPIIKKGSINHNDVYLVEYYMKAYSTNPNEQDNIAILKNLQGKR
;
A
#
# COMPACT_ATOMS: atom_id res chain seq x y z
N MET A 1 -3.57 19.63 -11.41
CA MET A 1 -3.81 18.65 -12.50
C MET A 1 -5.25 18.18 -12.42
N ALA A 2 -5.92 18.05 -13.57
CA ALA A 2 -7.26 17.48 -13.65
C ALA A 2 -7.13 15.97 -13.92
N PHE A 3 -7.91 15.15 -13.22
CA PHE A 3 -7.92 13.69 -13.42
C PHE A 3 -8.75 13.32 -14.64
N SER A 4 -8.30 12.30 -15.38
CA SER A 4 -9.09 11.70 -16.46
C SER A 4 -10.37 11.04 -15.93
N LYS A 5 -11.27 10.62 -16.81
CA LYS A 5 -12.48 9.88 -16.38
C LYS A 5 -12.10 8.53 -15.78
N GLU A 6 -11.15 7.85 -16.40
CA GLU A 6 -10.62 6.54 -16.01
C GLU A 6 -9.92 6.63 -14.65
N GLU A 7 -9.04 7.62 -14.46
CA GLU A 7 -8.37 7.85 -13.18
C GLU A 7 -9.36 8.16 -12.06
N ARG A 8 -10.40 8.95 -12.35
CA ARG A 8 -11.45 9.22 -11.37
C ARG A 8 -12.17 7.95 -10.96
N GLU A 9 -12.53 7.10 -11.91
CA GLU A 9 -13.24 5.86 -11.63
C GLU A 9 -12.37 4.87 -10.85
N LEU A 10 -11.13 4.69 -11.27
CA LEU A 10 -10.14 3.87 -10.58
C LEU A 10 -9.99 4.33 -9.12
N ASN A 11 -9.77 5.62 -8.88
CA ASN A 11 -9.59 6.15 -7.53
C ASN A 11 -10.81 5.89 -6.61
N LYS A 12 -12.04 5.89 -7.15
CA LYS A 12 -13.24 5.55 -6.36
C LYS A 12 -13.22 4.08 -5.96
N ILE A 13 -13.01 3.20 -6.94
CA ILE A 13 -13.02 1.74 -6.74
C ILE A 13 -11.96 1.37 -5.70
N LEU A 14 -10.74 1.90 -5.87
CA LEU A 14 -9.64 1.63 -4.95
C LEU A 14 -9.90 2.20 -3.56
N LEU A 15 -10.45 3.41 -3.42
CA LEU A 15 -10.73 3.97 -2.09
C LEU A 15 -11.72 3.10 -1.31
N ILE A 16 -12.82 2.69 -1.94
CA ILE A 16 -13.82 1.84 -1.30
C ILE A 16 -13.22 0.47 -0.93
N ALA A 17 -12.47 -0.15 -1.86
CA ALA A 17 -11.81 -1.42 -1.58
C ALA A 17 -10.79 -1.31 -0.44
N THR A 18 -10.02 -0.21 -0.39
CA THR A 18 -9.05 0.05 0.67
C THR A 18 -9.71 0.22 2.04
N LEU A 19 -10.80 0.97 2.12
CA LEU A 19 -11.53 1.16 3.37
C LEU A 19 -12.16 -0.15 3.86
N ASN A 20 -12.71 -0.96 2.95
CA ASN A 20 -13.21 -2.28 3.30
C ASN A 20 -12.11 -3.21 3.79
N TYR A 21 -10.94 -3.20 3.15
CA TYR A 21 -9.77 -3.95 3.62
C TYR A 21 -9.36 -3.54 5.05
N LEU A 22 -9.28 -2.24 5.31
CA LEU A 22 -8.93 -1.71 6.63
C LEU A 22 -9.99 -2.05 7.69
N LEU A 23 -11.27 -2.06 7.32
CA LEU A 23 -12.34 -2.55 8.20
C LEU A 23 -12.18 -4.04 8.51
N GLU A 24 -11.90 -4.87 7.52
CA GLU A 24 -11.86 -6.32 7.72
C GLU A 24 -10.62 -6.78 8.52
N TYR A 25 -9.45 -6.20 8.21
CA TYR A 25 -8.16 -6.68 8.72
C TYR A 25 -7.49 -5.78 9.75
N HIS A 26 -7.85 -4.49 9.81
CA HIS A 26 -7.19 -3.50 10.69
C HIS A 26 -8.12 -2.87 11.74
N SER A 27 -9.37 -3.34 11.86
CA SER A 27 -10.31 -2.89 12.89
C SER A 27 -10.55 -3.88 14.04
N GLN A 28 -9.61 -4.82 14.23
CA GLN A 28 -9.64 -5.84 15.29
C GLN A 28 -8.95 -5.36 16.59
N ASP A 29 -9.04 -4.07 16.88
CA ASP A 29 -8.56 -3.48 18.13
C ASP A 29 -9.40 -3.92 19.34
N MET A 30 -8.87 -3.65 20.55
CA MET A 30 -9.51 -4.03 21.82
C MET A 30 -10.94 -3.47 21.86
N VAL A 31 -11.91 -4.37 21.94
CA VAL A 31 -13.34 -4.06 21.96
C VAL A 31 -13.78 -3.81 23.40
N PHE A 32 -14.44 -2.68 23.65
CA PHE A 32 -15.07 -2.36 24.94
C PHE A 32 -16.58 -2.30 24.73
N ASP A 33 -17.37 -3.22 25.31
CA ASP A 33 -18.82 -3.23 25.14
C ASP A 33 -19.28 -3.11 23.66
N ASP A 34 -18.75 -3.98 22.79
CA ASP A 34 -18.95 -3.99 21.33
C ASP A 34 -18.47 -2.73 20.58
N PHE A 35 -17.81 -1.80 21.26
CA PHE A 35 -17.22 -0.60 20.67
C PHE A 35 -15.76 -0.83 20.29
N SER A 36 -15.45 -0.64 19.00
CA SER A 36 -14.09 -0.50 18.48
C SER A 36 -13.91 0.92 17.91
N PRO A 37 -13.00 1.75 18.49
CA PRO A 37 -12.70 3.07 17.97
C PRO A 37 -12.22 3.03 16.50
N SER A 38 -11.35 2.08 16.15
CA SER A 38 -10.78 2.01 14.80
C SER A 38 -11.86 1.61 13.78
N LYS A 39 -12.73 0.65 14.12
CA LYS A 39 -13.86 0.26 13.28
C LYS A 39 -14.81 1.43 13.04
N GLN A 40 -15.13 2.19 14.08
CA GLN A 40 -15.97 3.38 13.93
C GLN A 40 -15.33 4.43 13.04
N TRP A 41 -14.03 4.68 13.19
CA TRP A 41 -13.31 5.61 12.34
C TRP A 41 -13.39 5.22 10.86
N TYR A 42 -13.12 3.95 10.53
CA TYR A 42 -13.20 3.50 9.14
C TYR A 42 -14.63 3.52 8.58
N LEU A 43 -15.65 3.20 9.39
CA LEU A 43 -17.05 3.34 8.97
C LEU A 43 -17.42 4.80 8.67
N GLN A 44 -16.91 5.75 9.45
CA GLN A 44 -17.10 7.17 9.18
C GLN A 44 -16.37 7.60 7.91
N GLU A 45 -15.13 7.14 7.71
CA GLU A 45 -14.36 7.39 6.49
C GLU A 45 -15.07 6.85 5.24
N LEU A 46 -15.67 5.67 5.31
CA LEU A 46 -16.47 5.10 4.22
C LEU A 46 -17.68 5.98 3.86
N LYS A 47 -18.44 6.44 4.86
CA LYS A 47 -19.55 7.39 4.65
C LYS A 47 -19.09 8.70 4.00
N GLN A 48 -17.93 9.22 4.43
CA GLN A 48 -17.36 10.43 3.83
C GLN A 48 -16.88 10.19 2.40
N ALA A 49 -16.30 9.03 2.11
CA ALA A 49 -15.90 8.64 0.77
C ALA A 49 -17.12 8.59 -0.17
N GLU A 50 -18.23 7.96 0.25
CA GLU A 50 -19.48 7.92 -0.52
C GLU A 50 -20.02 9.32 -0.84
N LEU A 51 -19.99 10.24 0.14
CA LEU A 51 -20.38 11.63 -0.07
C LEU A 51 -19.47 12.36 -1.06
N ASP A 52 -18.15 12.17 -0.96
CA ASP A 52 -17.19 12.77 -1.88
C ASP A 52 -17.34 12.19 -3.31
N ILE A 53 -17.66 10.89 -3.43
CA ILE A 53 -17.97 10.22 -4.71
C ILE A 53 -19.24 10.79 -5.34
N LYS A 54 -20.34 10.88 -4.57
CA LYS A 54 -21.61 11.45 -5.03
C LYS A 54 -21.45 12.87 -5.54
N ASN A 55 -20.61 13.66 -4.86
CA ASN A 55 -20.32 15.05 -5.22
C ASN A 55 -19.16 15.20 -6.22
N SER A 56 -18.64 14.12 -6.81
CA SER A 56 -17.55 14.13 -7.81
C SER A 56 -16.26 14.83 -7.34
N ARG A 57 -15.97 14.81 -6.04
CA ARG A 57 -14.83 15.50 -5.41
C ARG A 57 -13.52 14.71 -5.57
N SER A 58 -13.11 14.54 -6.82
CA SER A 58 -12.01 13.66 -7.26
C SER A 58 -10.69 13.88 -6.52
N GLN A 59 -10.33 15.14 -6.24
CA GLN A 59 -9.12 15.45 -5.47
C GLN A 59 -9.19 14.98 -4.02
N ARG A 60 -10.36 15.04 -3.37
CA ARG A 60 -10.53 14.54 -2.00
C ARG A 60 -10.46 13.02 -1.97
N ILE A 61 -11.10 12.36 -2.93
CA ILE A 61 -11.05 10.90 -3.10
C ILE A 61 -9.59 10.45 -3.23
N LYS A 62 -8.82 11.06 -4.14
CA LYS A 62 -7.41 10.71 -4.31
C LYS A 62 -6.58 10.94 -3.04
N ARG A 63 -6.77 12.08 -2.36
CA ARG A 63 -6.04 12.38 -1.11
C ARG A 63 -6.35 11.37 -0.01
N ARG A 64 -7.62 10.97 0.16
CA ARG A 64 -8.01 9.94 1.13
C ARG A 64 -7.38 8.58 0.78
N LEU A 65 -7.45 8.20 -0.49
CA LEU A 65 -6.81 6.97 -0.98
C LEU A 65 -5.31 6.96 -0.65
N ASP A 66 -4.60 8.05 -0.94
CA ASP A 66 -3.17 8.18 -0.67
C ASP A 66 -2.84 8.10 0.82
N LEU A 67 -3.66 8.69 1.69
CA LEU A 67 -3.50 8.60 3.13
C LEU A 67 -3.59 7.14 3.60
N HIS A 68 -4.61 6.40 3.17
CA HIS A 68 -4.80 5.01 3.58
C HIS A 68 -3.74 4.07 3.01
N ILE A 69 -3.37 4.25 1.74
CA ILE A 69 -2.23 3.54 1.14
C ILE A 69 -0.94 3.82 1.91
N SER A 70 -0.71 5.06 2.35
CA SER A 70 0.48 5.40 3.13
C SER A 70 0.52 4.70 4.50
N LEU A 71 -0.64 4.51 5.15
CA LEU A 71 -0.73 3.74 6.40
C LEU A 71 -0.41 2.25 6.19
N LEU A 72 -0.86 1.68 5.07
CA LEU A 72 -0.57 0.29 4.71
C LEU A 72 0.91 0.09 4.36
N LYS A 73 1.49 1.06 3.63
CA LYS A 73 2.91 1.06 3.29
C LYS A 73 3.81 1.09 4.52
N SER A 74 3.49 1.92 5.52
CA SER A 74 4.31 2.03 6.74
C SER A 74 4.30 0.75 7.57
N ARG A 75 3.25 -0.07 7.44
CA ARG A 75 3.11 -1.38 8.07
C ARG A 75 3.68 -2.53 7.25
N PHE A 76 4.18 -2.26 6.04
CA PHE A 76 4.61 -3.29 5.07
C PHE A 76 3.52 -4.34 4.82
N ASP A 77 2.26 -3.91 4.73
CA ASP A 77 1.14 -4.83 4.54
C ASP A 77 1.10 -5.40 3.10
N GLN A 78 1.59 -6.63 2.96
CA GLN A 78 1.64 -7.36 1.70
C GLN A 78 0.28 -7.97 1.30
N GLY A 79 -0.63 -8.18 2.26
CA GLY A 79 -1.96 -8.77 2.00
C GLY A 79 -2.85 -7.85 1.17
N TYR A 80 -2.65 -6.54 1.30
CA TYR A 80 -3.42 -5.53 0.59
C TYR A 80 -3.38 -5.69 -0.94
N ASN A 81 -2.20 -5.91 -1.53
CA ASN A 81 -2.06 -6.04 -3.00
C ASN A 81 -2.91 -7.21 -3.54
N ASN A 82 -2.87 -8.34 -2.85
CA ASN A 82 -3.67 -9.52 -3.20
C ASN A 82 -5.17 -9.24 -3.05
N TYR A 83 -5.57 -8.62 -1.93
CA TYR A 83 -6.97 -8.27 -1.69
C TYR A 83 -7.53 -7.34 -2.77
N ILE A 84 -6.78 -6.30 -3.16
CA ILE A 84 -7.21 -5.38 -4.23
C ILE A 84 -7.39 -6.11 -5.55
N LYS A 85 -6.44 -6.99 -5.91
CA LYS A 85 -6.53 -7.80 -7.13
C LYS A 85 -7.78 -8.69 -7.11
N GLU A 86 -8.05 -9.37 -6.00
CA GLU A 86 -9.22 -10.25 -5.87
C GLU A 86 -10.55 -9.49 -5.91
N LYS A 87 -10.65 -8.33 -5.24
CA LYS A 87 -11.92 -7.60 -5.11
C LYS A 87 -12.21 -6.65 -6.27
N THR A 88 -11.18 -6.18 -6.97
CA THR A 88 -11.34 -5.12 -7.98
C THR A 88 -10.82 -5.51 -9.36
N ASN A 89 -10.13 -6.65 -9.46
CA ASN A 89 -9.44 -7.12 -10.67
C ASN A 89 -8.32 -6.19 -11.16
N TYR A 90 -7.92 -5.20 -10.35
CA TYR A 90 -6.77 -4.35 -10.62
C TYR A 90 -5.50 -4.93 -9.99
N ASP A 91 -4.45 -5.07 -10.79
CA ASP A 91 -3.13 -5.44 -10.31
C ASP A 91 -2.40 -4.18 -9.84
N ILE A 92 -2.24 -4.03 -8.53
CA ILE A 92 -1.60 -2.88 -7.91
C ILE A 92 -0.52 -3.38 -6.98
N ASP A 93 0.66 -2.82 -7.14
CA ASP A 93 1.75 -2.98 -6.19
C ASP A 93 2.04 -1.66 -5.47
N ILE A 94 1.57 -1.54 -4.23
CA ILE A 94 1.84 -0.34 -3.44
C ILE A 94 3.34 -0.15 -3.17
N PHE A 95 4.15 -1.20 -3.22
CA PHE A 95 5.58 -1.15 -2.96
C PHE A 95 6.44 -0.99 -4.21
N GLU A 96 5.83 -0.89 -5.40
CA GLU A 96 6.52 -0.86 -6.70
C GLU A 96 7.65 0.17 -6.75
N LYS A 97 7.47 1.32 -6.09
CA LYS A 97 8.51 2.34 -6.01
C LYS A 97 9.80 1.81 -5.37
N PHE A 98 9.72 1.04 -4.29
CA PHE A 98 10.90 0.43 -3.68
C PHE A 98 11.61 -0.53 -4.63
N LYS A 99 10.84 -1.30 -5.42
CA LYS A 99 11.41 -2.16 -6.45
C LYS A 99 12.16 -1.36 -7.50
N ASN A 100 11.53 -0.34 -8.07
CA ASN A 100 12.14 0.52 -9.09
C ASN A 100 13.41 1.22 -8.58
N ASP A 101 13.39 1.68 -7.33
CA ASP A 101 14.52 2.38 -6.71
C ASP A 101 15.68 1.41 -6.36
N VAL A 102 15.40 0.13 -6.06
CA VAL A 102 16.42 -0.87 -5.70
C VAL A 102 17.07 -1.55 -6.91
N LEU A 103 16.39 -1.68 -8.04
CA LEU A 103 16.94 -2.32 -9.24
C LEU A 103 18.30 -1.74 -9.69
N PRO A 104 18.53 -0.41 -9.68
CA PRO A 104 19.85 0.16 -9.95
C PRO A 104 20.95 -0.31 -8.99
N ILE A 105 20.64 -0.51 -7.71
CA ILE A 105 21.61 -0.97 -6.69
C ILE A 105 22.01 -2.42 -6.97
N ILE A 106 21.03 -3.27 -7.32
CA ILE A 106 21.27 -4.66 -7.74
C ILE A 106 22.20 -4.67 -8.97
N LYS A 107 21.89 -3.87 -9.99
CA LYS A 107 22.68 -3.77 -11.22
C LYS A 107 24.11 -3.28 -10.96
N LYS A 108 24.27 -2.34 -10.03
CA LYS A 108 25.58 -1.82 -9.60
C LYS A 108 26.39 -2.87 -8.83
N GLY A 109 25.75 -3.85 -8.20
CA GLY A 109 26.42 -4.94 -7.48
C GLY A 109 27.13 -4.52 -6.19
N SER A 110 26.77 -3.37 -5.61
CA SER A 110 27.32 -2.88 -4.34
C SER A 110 26.36 -1.92 -3.64
N ILE A 111 26.29 -2.03 -2.31
CA ILE A 111 25.43 -1.21 -1.44
C ILE A 111 26.29 -0.17 -0.73
N ASN A 112 26.02 1.10 -0.96
CA ASN A 112 26.64 2.22 -0.24
C ASN A 112 25.81 2.59 1.00
N HIS A 113 26.34 3.47 1.86
CA HIS A 113 25.64 3.93 3.06
C HIS A 113 24.24 4.50 2.79
N ASN A 114 24.09 5.25 1.69
CA ASN A 114 22.80 5.85 1.30
C ASN A 114 21.77 4.82 0.79
N ASP A 115 22.21 3.63 0.40
CA ASP A 115 21.36 2.59 -0.19
C ASP A 115 20.70 1.70 0.88
N VAL A 116 21.22 1.71 2.11
CA VAL A 116 20.89 0.75 3.17
C VAL A 116 19.39 0.75 3.51
N TYR A 117 18.83 1.91 3.81
CA TYR A 117 17.41 2.02 4.18
C TYR A 117 16.48 1.59 3.06
N LEU A 118 16.83 1.94 1.83
CA LEU A 118 16.04 1.57 0.66
C LEU A 118 16.04 0.06 0.44
N VAL A 119 17.21 -0.59 0.56
CA VAL A 119 17.34 -2.06 0.49
C VAL A 119 16.56 -2.73 1.60
N GLU A 120 16.65 -2.24 2.84
CA GLU A 120 15.89 -2.79 3.97
C GLU A 120 14.38 -2.66 3.77
N TYR A 121 13.89 -1.52 3.28
CA TYR A 121 12.48 -1.32 3.00
C TYR A 121 11.98 -2.22 1.88
N TYR A 122 12.76 -2.39 0.81
CA TYR A 122 12.43 -3.35 -0.24
C TYR A 122 12.36 -4.78 0.31
N MET A 123 13.35 -5.23 1.08
CA MET A 123 13.36 -6.57 1.67
C MET A 123 12.16 -6.80 2.60
N LYS A 124 11.78 -5.80 3.39
CA LYS A 124 10.58 -5.87 4.25
C LYS A 124 9.30 -5.90 3.43
N ALA A 125 9.20 -5.06 2.40
CA ALA A 125 8.04 -4.95 1.53
C ALA A 125 7.77 -6.22 0.71
N TYR A 126 8.81 -6.99 0.38
CA TYR A 126 8.69 -8.19 -0.46
C TYR A 126 9.12 -9.47 0.24
N SER A 127 9.25 -9.46 1.58
CA SER A 127 9.77 -10.59 2.35
C SER A 127 9.08 -11.93 2.09
N THR A 128 7.76 -11.90 1.82
CA THR A 128 6.98 -13.13 1.53
C THR A 128 6.56 -13.23 0.06
N ASN A 129 6.95 -12.28 -0.79
CA ASN A 129 6.60 -12.31 -2.21
C ASN A 129 7.52 -13.30 -2.96
N PRO A 130 6.99 -14.40 -3.53
CA PRO A 130 7.82 -15.41 -4.18
C PRO A 130 8.56 -14.87 -5.41
N ASN A 131 7.98 -13.90 -6.12
CA ASN A 131 8.55 -13.37 -7.36
C ASN A 131 9.79 -12.47 -7.14
N GLU A 132 10.03 -12.03 -5.90
CA GLU A 132 11.12 -11.11 -5.57
C GLU A 132 12.23 -11.78 -4.74
N GLN A 133 12.13 -13.10 -4.48
CA GLN A 133 13.09 -13.81 -3.64
C GLN A 133 14.52 -13.82 -4.21
N ASP A 134 14.66 -13.90 -5.53
CA ASP A 134 15.98 -13.83 -6.20
C ASP A 134 16.66 -12.47 -5.94
N ASN A 135 15.91 -11.38 -6.08
CA ASN A 135 16.40 -10.02 -5.81
C ASN A 135 16.78 -9.87 -4.32
N ILE A 136 15.96 -10.40 -3.42
CA ILE A 136 16.24 -10.40 -1.97
C ILE A 136 17.53 -11.19 -1.68
N ALA A 137 17.74 -12.35 -2.30
CA ALA A 137 18.95 -13.15 -2.13
C ALA A 137 20.21 -12.41 -2.61
N ILE A 138 20.14 -11.74 -3.78
CA ILE A 138 21.23 -10.91 -4.29
C ILE A 138 21.56 -9.81 -3.28
N LEU A 139 20.55 -9.07 -2.80
CA LEU A 139 20.76 -7.97 -1.87
C LEU A 139 21.32 -8.42 -0.52
N LYS A 140 20.90 -9.58 0.01
CA LYS A 140 21.48 -10.17 1.22
C LYS A 140 22.97 -10.48 1.05
N ASN A 141 23.34 -11.04 -0.10
CA ASN A 141 24.75 -11.30 -0.42
C ASN A 141 25.57 -10.00 -0.54
N LEU A 142 24.98 -8.94 -1.10
CA LEU A 142 25.64 -7.63 -1.18
C LEU A 142 25.80 -6.98 0.20
N GLN A 143 24.81 -7.12 1.09
CA GLN A 143 24.90 -6.62 2.46
C GLN A 143 26.00 -7.33 3.26
N GLY A 144 26.18 -8.64 3.09
CA GLY A 144 27.24 -9.41 3.78
C GLY A 144 28.67 -9.10 3.30
N LYS A 145 28.83 -8.41 2.16
CA LYS A 145 30.12 -8.01 1.59
C LYS A 145 30.51 -6.56 1.91
N ARG A 146 29.61 -5.80 2.53
CA ARG A 146 29.87 -4.43 2.97
C ARG A 146 30.80 -4.42 4.18
#